data_AF-A0AA42DM60-F1
#
_entry.id   AF-A0AA42DM60-F1
#
_cell.length_a   1.000
_cell.length_b   1.000
_cell.length_c   1.000
_cell.angle_alpha   90.00
_cell.angle_beta   90.00
_cell.angle_gamma   90.00
#
_symmetry.space_group_name_H-M   'P 1'
#
loop_
_entity.id
_entity.type
_entity.pdbx_description
1 polymer ?
#
loop_
_entity_poly.entity_id
_entity_poly.type
_entity_poly.pdbx_seq_one_letter_code
_entity_poly.pdbx_strand_id
1 'polypeptide(L)'
;MAKQFILFDPVTAERKKMTLDLIAGIAGRTLSGLRYALKHRSKIRSLNCYILDVDTPIGVFRELLAKEVIPDEVWRDIPNSLWQVSSYGRYRSKVRCQDKIVYRLPDMTKKRGGLRINIHVDGKVQSLKAHKKVVELFIGEVPEGHIIYHKNGNKANNHVDNLGFITKQAFLYREATSLLKKPVVQMDEKTGVIVEEYPSLIEAAKANFADESTIQRAIKQNRPAIGFIWKWEEQVVDELLYAD
;
A
#
# COMPACT_ATOMS: atom_id res chain seq x y z
N MET A 1 23.24 11.12 -4.13
CA MET A 1 21.99 10.35 -3.91
C MET A 1 22.28 8.88 -4.13
N ALA A 2 21.87 7.99 -3.22
CA ALA A 2 22.05 6.54 -3.38
C ALA A 2 21.31 6.03 -4.63
N LYS A 3 21.88 5.06 -5.35
CA LYS A 3 21.24 4.45 -6.53
C LYS A 3 19.91 3.81 -6.12
N GLN A 4 18.84 4.20 -6.82
CA GLN A 4 17.50 3.66 -6.61
C GLN A 4 17.21 2.48 -7.54
N PHE A 5 16.34 1.59 -7.08
CA PHE A 5 15.82 0.42 -7.80
C PHE A 5 14.31 0.36 -7.63
N ILE A 6 13.65 -0.45 -8.45
CA ILE A 6 12.22 -0.72 -8.36
C ILE A 6 12.04 -2.08 -7.68
N LEU A 7 11.37 -2.08 -6.54
CA LEU A 7 10.75 -3.28 -5.98
C LEU A 7 9.37 -3.45 -6.63
N PHE A 8 9.21 -4.54 -7.38
CA PHE A 8 8.03 -4.82 -8.18
C PHE A 8 7.25 -6.01 -7.63
N ASP A 9 6.00 -5.77 -7.26
CA ASP A 9 5.05 -6.82 -6.88
C ASP A 9 4.30 -7.32 -8.13
N PRO A 10 4.47 -8.60 -8.53
CA PRO A 10 3.82 -9.15 -9.72
C PRO A 10 2.32 -9.45 -9.55
N VAL A 11 1.79 -9.42 -8.32
CA VAL A 11 0.37 -9.64 -8.04
C VAL A 11 -0.39 -8.32 -8.18
N THR A 12 0.08 -7.27 -7.51
CA THR A 12 -0.59 -5.95 -7.50
C THR A 12 -0.09 -5.00 -8.60
N ALA A 13 0.98 -5.38 -9.32
CA ALA A 13 1.71 -4.53 -10.26
C ALA A 13 2.31 -3.25 -9.61
N GLU A 14 2.44 -3.23 -8.28
CA GLU A 14 3.00 -2.10 -7.54
C GLU A 14 4.49 -1.95 -7.83
N ARG A 15 4.95 -0.70 -7.98
CA ARG A 15 6.33 -0.34 -8.27
C ARG A 15 6.81 0.68 -7.25
N LYS A 16 7.61 0.25 -6.27
CA LYS A 16 8.18 1.13 -5.25
C LYS A 16 9.63 1.42 -5.55
N LYS A 17 10.03 2.69 -5.52
CA LYS A 17 11.43 3.10 -5.66
C LYS A 17 12.11 3.04 -4.29
N MET A 18 13.23 2.33 -4.20
CA MET A 18 13.97 2.15 -2.94
C MET A 18 15.44 1.80 -3.19
N THR A 19 16.26 1.91 -2.15
CA THR A 19 17.69 1.53 -2.19
C THR A 19 17.84 0.03 -1.91
N LEU A 20 18.97 -0.57 -2.33
CA LEU A 20 19.26 -1.97 -2.03
C LEU A 20 19.42 -2.22 -0.52
N ASP A 21 19.97 -1.27 0.23
CA ASP A 21 20.15 -1.40 1.68
C ASP A 21 18.81 -1.53 2.41
N LEU A 22 17.82 -0.73 1.99
CA LEU A 22 16.47 -0.83 2.53
C LEU A 22 15.82 -2.18 2.17
N ILE A 23 15.97 -2.63 0.91
CA ILE A 23 15.45 -3.94 0.51
C ILE A 23 16.16 -5.07 1.28
N ALA A 24 17.46 -4.94 1.56
CA ALA A 24 18.23 -5.93 2.30
C ALA A 24 17.71 -6.09 3.72
N GLY A 25 17.43 -4.97 4.40
CA GLY A 25 16.81 -4.96 5.73
C GLY A 25 15.43 -5.61 5.73
N ILE A 26 14.54 -5.22 4.82
CA ILE A 26 13.15 -5.74 4.76
C ILE A 26 13.12 -7.21 4.35
N ALA A 27 13.96 -7.62 3.39
CA ALA A 27 13.95 -8.99 2.88
C ALA A 27 14.76 -9.97 3.74
N GLY A 28 15.56 -9.47 4.70
CA GLY A 28 16.54 -10.26 5.45
C GLY A 28 17.61 -10.88 4.55
N ARG A 29 18.14 -10.13 3.57
CA ARG A 29 19.09 -10.64 2.57
C ARG A 29 20.35 -9.80 2.48
N THR A 30 21.47 -10.46 2.14
CA THR A 30 22.72 -9.77 1.84
C THR A 30 22.63 -8.97 0.54
N LEU A 31 23.40 -7.89 0.43
CA LEU A 31 23.49 -7.09 -0.79
C LEU A 31 23.98 -7.91 -1.99
N SER A 32 24.89 -8.87 -1.78
CA SER A 32 25.34 -9.79 -2.83
C SER A 32 24.20 -10.64 -3.37
N GLY A 33 23.35 -11.17 -2.49
CA GLY A 33 22.15 -11.92 -2.86
C GLY A 33 21.13 -11.07 -3.62
N LEU A 34 20.95 -9.80 -3.24
CA LEU A 34 20.07 -8.88 -3.97
C LEU A 34 20.62 -8.50 -5.34
N ARG A 35 21.94 -8.29 -5.48
CA ARG A 35 22.58 -8.05 -6.78
C ARG A 35 22.45 -9.26 -7.71
N TYR A 36 22.55 -10.47 -7.17
CA TYR A 36 22.24 -11.69 -7.91
C TYR A 36 20.78 -11.69 -8.39
N ALA A 37 19.83 -11.38 -7.49
CA ALA A 37 18.42 -11.32 -7.83
C ALA A 37 18.10 -10.27 -8.91
N LEU A 38 18.71 -9.09 -8.82
CA LEU A 38 18.63 -8.05 -9.83
C LEU A 38 19.16 -8.54 -11.19
N LYS A 39 20.38 -9.12 -11.21
CA LYS A 39 21.04 -9.60 -12.45
C LYS A 39 20.24 -10.69 -13.14
N HIS A 40 19.68 -11.63 -12.38
CA HIS A 40 18.98 -12.79 -12.90
C HIS A 40 17.45 -12.65 -12.93
N ARG A 41 16.92 -11.47 -12.55
CA ARG A 41 15.48 -11.21 -12.37
C ARG A 41 14.79 -12.31 -11.57
N SER A 42 15.46 -12.77 -10.50
CA SER A 42 14.94 -13.82 -9.65
C SER A 42 14.01 -13.23 -8.58
N LYS A 43 12.97 -13.99 -8.24
CA LYS A 43 11.96 -13.55 -7.29
C LYS A 43 12.49 -13.66 -5.87
N ILE A 44 12.36 -12.59 -5.10
CA ILE A 44 12.64 -12.59 -3.66
C ILE A 44 11.45 -13.21 -2.96
N ARG A 45 11.56 -14.50 -2.64
CA ARG A 45 10.46 -15.29 -2.06
C ARG A 45 9.88 -14.70 -0.78
N SER A 46 10.71 -14.12 0.10
CA SER A 46 10.25 -13.52 1.37
C SER A 46 9.32 -12.33 1.17
N LEU A 47 9.46 -11.58 0.07
CA LEU A 47 8.63 -10.41 -0.25
C LEU A 47 7.66 -10.66 -1.39
N ASN A 48 7.72 -11.84 -2.01
CA ASN A 48 7.05 -12.16 -3.26
C ASN A 48 7.28 -11.15 -4.41
N CYS A 49 8.41 -10.41 -4.37
CA CYS A 49 8.70 -9.30 -5.28
C CYS A 49 9.94 -9.56 -6.16
N TYR A 50 10.10 -8.73 -7.20
CA TYR A 50 11.31 -8.65 -8.03
C TYR A 50 12.04 -7.32 -7.80
N ILE A 51 13.36 -7.29 -7.97
CA ILE A 51 14.14 -6.04 -8.02
C ILE A 51 14.53 -5.77 -9.47
N LEU A 52 14.32 -4.53 -9.91
CA LEU A 52 14.60 -4.07 -11.27
C LEU A 52 15.31 -2.71 -11.23
N ASP A 53 16.09 -2.39 -12.25
CA ASP A 53 16.61 -1.03 -12.43
C ASP A 53 15.47 -0.06 -12.79
N VAL A 54 15.66 1.23 -12.48
CA VAL A 54 14.61 2.27 -12.64
C VAL A 54 14.24 2.52 -14.11
N ASP A 55 15.18 2.29 -15.01
CA ASP A 55 15.06 2.41 -16.47
C ASP A 55 14.56 1.12 -17.15
N THR A 56 14.20 0.10 -16.37
CA THR A 56 13.70 -1.17 -16.92
C THR A 56 12.52 -0.93 -17.87
N PRO A 57 12.56 -1.46 -19.11
CA PRO A 57 11.47 -1.30 -20.06
C PRO A 57 10.18 -1.94 -19.57
N ILE A 58 9.03 -1.34 -19.92
CA ILE A 58 7.71 -1.84 -19.51
C ILE A 58 7.43 -3.28 -19.95
N GLY A 59 8.06 -3.75 -21.03
CA GLY A 59 7.95 -5.13 -21.52
C GLY A 59 8.38 -6.16 -20.47
N VAL A 60 9.46 -5.89 -19.74
CA VAL A 60 9.98 -6.77 -18.68
C VAL A 60 8.96 -6.93 -17.56
N PHE A 61 8.32 -5.83 -17.14
CA PHE A 61 7.27 -5.91 -16.13
C PHE A 61 6.08 -6.78 -16.59
N ARG A 62 5.71 -6.69 -17.87
CA ARG A 62 4.62 -7.52 -18.44
C ARG A 62 4.98 -9.00 -18.47
N GLU A 63 6.24 -9.32 -18.76
CA GLU A 63 6.76 -10.70 -18.70
C GLU A 63 6.72 -11.25 -17.27
N LEU A 64 7.15 -10.44 -16.28
CA LEU A 64 7.11 -10.83 -14.87
C LEU A 64 5.70 -10.99 -14.34
N LEU A 65 4.75 -10.15 -14.79
CA LEU A 65 3.32 -10.39 -14.55
C LEU A 65 2.92 -11.74 -15.15
N ALA A 66 3.20 -12.00 -16.42
CA ALA A 66 2.80 -13.24 -17.07
C ALA A 66 3.40 -14.50 -16.41
N LYS A 67 4.60 -14.40 -15.85
CA LYS A 67 5.27 -15.47 -15.11
C LYS A 67 4.60 -15.78 -13.77
N GLU A 68 3.84 -14.84 -13.21
CA GLU A 68 3.14 -15.02 -11.94
C GLU A 68 1.82 -15.76 -12.14
N VAL A 69 1.81 -17.00 -11.66
CA VAL A 69 0.63 -17.89 -11.66
C VAL A 69 -0.02 -17.84 -10.29
N ILE A 70 -1.30 -17.46 -10.27
CA ILE A 70 -2.13 -17.38 -9.07
C ILE A 70 -3.23 -18.43 -9.23
N PRO A 71 -3.25 -19.52 -8.43
CA PRO A 71 -4.10 -20.68 -8.70
C PRO A 71 -5.62 -20.41 -8.74
N ASP A 72 -6.09 -19.48 -7.92
CA ASP A 72 -7.50 -19.08 -7.76
C ASP A 72 -7.86 -17.80 -8.51
N GLU A 73 -6.98 -17.34 -9.43
CA GLU A 73 -7.25 -16.17 -10.23
C GLU A 73 -8.28 -16.45 -11.33
N VAL A 74 -9.44 -15.79 -11.23
CA VAL A 74 -10.51 -15.87 -12.22
C VAL A 74 -10.44 -14.66 -13.14
N TRP A 75 -10.52 -14.87 -14.45
CA TRP A 75 -10.51 -13.80 -15.47
C TRP A 75 -11.90 -13.61 -16.07
N ARG A 76 -12.36 -12.36 -16.19
CA ARG A 76 -13.62 -11.99 -16.87
C ARG A 76 -13.33 -11.04 -18.04
N ASP A 77 -14.07 -11.20 -19.13
CA ASP A 77 -14.05 -10.29 -20.27
C ASP A 77 -14.73 -8.97 -19.92
N ILE A 78 -14.14 -7.86 -20.39
CA ILE A 78 -14.77 -6.54 -20.32
C ILE A 78 -15.70 -6.43 -21.55
N PRO A 79 -17.02 -6.17 -21.36
CA PRO A 79 -17.95 -6.02 -22.47
C PRO A 79 -17.47 -5.02 -23.51
N ASN A 80 -17.69 -5.36 -24.78
CA ASN A 80 -17.29 -4.57 -25.95
C ASN A 80 -15.79 -4.19 -25.99
N SER A 81 -14.94 -5.06 -25.44
CA SER A 81 -13.50 -4.87 -25.36
C SER A 81 -12.74 -6.16 -25.66
N LEU A 82 -11.47 -6.02 -26.04
CA LEU A 82 -10.51 -7.14 -26.11
C LEU A 82 -9.75 -7.34 -24.80
N TRP A 83 -10.20 -6.68 -23.74
CA TRP A 83 -9.56 -6.66 -22.44
C TRP A 83 -10.26 -7.60 -21.48
N GLN A 84 -9.45 -8.18 -20.59
CA GLN A 84 -9.89 -8.99 -19.48
C GLN A 84 -9.35 -8.41 -18.19
N VAL A 85 -10.11 -8.56 -17.12
CA VAL A 85 -9.70 -8.22 -15.75
C VAL A 85 -9.87 -9.44 -14.86
N SER A 86 -8.94 -9.63 -13.92
CA SER A 86 -8.98 -10.76 -12.99
C SER A 86 -9.58 -10.40 -11.62
N SER A 87 -9.90 -11.43 -10.83
CA SER A 87 -10.29 -11.29 -9.42
C SER A 87 -9.22 -10.59 -8.57
N TYR A 88 -7.96 -10.65 -8.98
CA TYR A 88 -6.83 -9.93 -8.37
C TYR A 88 -6.67 -8.50 -8.88
N GLY A 89 -7.54 -8.05 -9.79
CA GLY A 89 -7.46 -6.74 -10.41
C GLY A 89 -6.27 -6.59 -11.36
N ARG A 90 -5.78 -7.72 -11.89
CA ARG A 90 -4.78 -7.74 -12.97
C ARG A 90 -5.50 -7.57 -14.31
N TYR A 91 -4.82 -6.94 -15.27
CA TYR A 91 -5.37 -6.66 -16.58
C TYR A 91 -4.54 -7.31 -17.67
N ARG A 92 -5.23 -7.82 -18.68
CA ARG A 92 -4.61 -8.31 -19.91
C ARG A 92 -5.50 -7.99 -21.11
N SER A 93 -4.92 -7.95 -22.29
CA SER A 93 -5.65 -7.71 -23.53
C SER A 93 -5.19 -8.66 -24.63
N LYS A 94 -6.12 -9.12 -25.47
CA LYS A 94 -5.81 -9.86 -26.68
C LYS A 94 -5.30 -8.92 -27.77
N VAL A 95 -4.23 -9.30 -28.45
CA VAL A 95 -3.70 -8.59 -29.62
C VAL A 95 -4.43 -9.09 -30.86
N ARG A 96 -5.12 -8.19 -31.57
CA ARG A 96 -5.99 -8.52 -32.73
C ARG A 96 -5.33 -9.43 -33.77
N CYS A 97 -4.03 -9.28 -34.00
CA CYS A 97 -3.34 -9.92 -35.13
C CYS A 97 -2.55 -11.19 -34.77
N GLN A 98 -2.45 -11.59 -33.49
CA GLN A 98 -1.47 -12.61 -33.08
C GLN A 98 -2.00 -13.66 -32.09
N ASP A 99 -3.31 -13.69 -31.83
CA ASP A 99 -3.95 -14.49 -30.76
C ASP A 99 -3.13 -14.52 -29.45
N LYS A 100 -2.47 -13.39 -29.17
CA LYS A 100 -1.50 -13.25 -28.08
C LYS A 100 -2.11 -12.42 -26.98
N ILE A 101 -2.05 -12.94 -25.76
CA ILE A 101 -2.44 -12.23 -24.55
C ILE A 101 -1.26 -11.40 -24.06
N VAL A 102 -1.50 -10.13 -23.76
CA VAL A 102 -0.49 -9.24 -23.19
C VAL A 102 -1.01 -8.65 -21.89
N TYR A 103 -0.27 -8.86 -20.81
CA TYR A 103 -0.52 -8.23 -19.51
C TYR A 103 -0.32 -6.72 -19.58
N ARG A 104 -1.15 -5.96 -18.87
CA ARG A 104 -1.22 -4.51 -18.92
C ARG A 104 -1.03 -3.96 -17.50
N LEU A 105 -0.13 -3.00 -17.38
CA LEU A 105 0.13 -2.33 -16.12
C LEU A 105 -0.75 -1.09 -16.00
N PRO A 106 -1.42 -0.89 -14.86
CA PRO A 106 -1.98 0.40 -14.53
C PRO A 106 -0.90 1.49 -14.46
N ASP A 107 -1.29 2.70 -14.81
CA ASP A 107 -0.51 3.89 -14.60
C ASP A 107 -0.47 4.26 -13.11
N MET A 108 0.74 4.47 -12.59
CA MET A 108 1.04 4.81 -11.20
C MET A 108 1.29 6.33 -11.02
N THR A 109 1.26 7.13 -12.10
CA THR A 109 1.84 8.48 -12.11
C THR A 109 1.05 9.59 -11.38
N LYS A 110 -0.03 9.31 -10.64
CA LYS A 110 -0.83 10.38 -9.97
C LYS A 110 -0.94 10.28 -8.45
N LYS A 111 -0.64 11.43 -7.80
CA LYS A 111 -0.58 11.66 -6.35
C LYS A 111 -1.92 11.61 -5.56
N ARG A 112 -3.11 11.47 -6.16
CA ARG A 112 -4.38 11.75 -5.43
C ARG A 112 -5.59 10.85 -5.68
N GLY A 113 -5.48 9.61 -6.16
CA GLY A 113 -6.73 8.84 -6.37
C GLY A 113 -6.72 7.36 -6.73
N GLY A 114 -5.57 6.69 -6.70
CA GLY A 114 -5.43 5.27 -7.02
C GLY A 114 -4.99 4.99 -8.46
N LEU A 115 -4.82 3.70 -8.77
CA LEU A 115 -4.31 3.23 -10.06
C LEU A 115 -5.28 3.49 -11.19
N ARG A 116 -4.78 3.96 -12.33
CA ARG A 116 -5.59 4.20 -13.54
C ARG A 116 -5.17 3.29 -14.67
N ILE A 117 -6.12 2.95 -15.52
CA ILE A 117 -5.85 2.16 -16.71
C ILE A 117 -6.65 2.70 -17.90
N ASN A 118 -6.02 2.69 -19.07
CA ASN A 118 -6.63 3.09 -20.32
C ASN A 118 -7.02 1.82 -21.08
N ILE A 119 -8.33 1.60 -21.23
CA ILE A 119 -8.88 0.43 -21.92
C ILE A 119 -9.57 0.86 -23.22
N HIS A 120 -9.59 0.00 -24.23
CA HIS A 120 -10.31 0.25 -25.47
C HIS A 120 -11.68 -0.42 -25.39
N VAL A 121 -12.75 0.36 -25.38
CA VAL A 121 -14.14 -0.12 -25.30
C VAL A 121 -14.93 0.58 -26.40
N ASP A 122 -15.69 -0.17 -27.20
CA ASP A 122 -16.46 0.37 -28.34
C ASP A 122 -15.59 1.19 -29.31
N GLY A 123 -14.35 0.76 -29.54
CA GLY A 123 -13.40 1.44 -30.40
C GLY A 123 -12.81 2.74 -29.83
N LYS A 124 -13.22 3.18 -28.63
CA LYS A 124 -12.72 4.39 -27.97
C LYS A 124 -11.84 4.05 -26.77
N VAL A 125 -10.85 4.90 -26.50
CA VAL A 125 -10.01 4.76 -25.30
C VAL A 125 -10.73 5.40 -24.12
N GLN A 126 -10.98 4.62 -23.07
CA GLN A 126 -11.55 5.07 -21.81
C GLN A 126 -10.48 5.00 -20.70
N SER A 127 -10.27 6.12 -20.00
CA SER A 127 -9.39 6.18 -18.82
C SER A 127 -10.21 6.04 -17.55
N LEU A 128 -9.98 4.96 -16.80
CA LEU A 128 -10.74 4.66 -15.57
C LEU A 128 -9.85 4.22 -14.42
N LYS A 129 -10.39 4.22 -13.20
CA LYS A 129 -9.69 3.67 -12.03
C LYS A 129 -9.70 2.14 -12.11
N ALA A 130 -8.56 1.49 -11.91
CA ALA A 130 -8.41 0.05 -12.06
C ALA A 130 -9.41 -0.77 -11.21
N HIS A 131 -9.66 -0.39 -9.97
CA HIS A 131 -10.65 -1.12 -9.15
C HIS A 131 -12.08 -1.09 -9.72
N LYS A 132 -12.45 -0.10 -10.54
CA LYS A 132 -13.85 0.04 -11.00
C LYS A 132 -14.32 -1.15 -11.82
N LYS A 133 -13.50 -1.65 -12.76
CA LYS A 133 -13.89 -2.81 -13.57
C LYS A 133 -13.86 -4.11 -12.78
N VAL A 134 -13.05 -4.20 -11.72
CA VAL A 134 -13.10 -5.33 -10.79
C VAL A 134 -14.44 -5.35 -10.06
N VAL A 135 -14.85 -4.21 -9.47
CA VAL A 135 -16.15 -4.10 -8.79
C VAL A 135 -17.29 -4.41 -9.75
N GLU A 136 -17.34 -3.74 -10.90
CA GLU A 136 -18.39 -3.91 -11.90
C GLU A 136 -18.55 -5.37 -12.33
N LEU A 137 -17.44 -6.08 -12.57
CA LEU A 137 -17.49 -7.42 -13.13
C LEU A 137 -17.54 -8.52 -12.09
N PHE A 138 -17.07 -8.34 -10.84
CA PHE A 138 -17.00 -9.41 -9.85
C PHE A 138 -17.91 -9.20 -8.63
N ILE A 139 -18.18 -7.96 -8.25
CA ILE A 139 -18.94 -7.63 -7.04
C ILE A 139 -20.36 -7.19 -7.40
N GLY A 140 -20.50 -6.34 -8.42
CA GLY A 140 -21.77 -5.80 -8.90
C GLY A 140 -21.88 -4.29 -8.67
N GLU A 141 -23.11 -3.82 -8.46
CA GLU A 141 -23.42 -2.40 -8.34
C GLU A 141 -22.92 -1.81 -7.02
N VAL A 142 -22.49 -0.54 -7.09
CA VAL A 142 -22.11 0.23 -5.90
C VAL A 142 -23.40 0.77 -5.28
N PRO A 143 -23.70 0.49 -3.99
CA PRO A 143 -24.88 1.02 -3.35
C PRO A 143 -24.93 2.56 -3.38
N GLU A 144 -26.13 3.12 -3.43
CA GLU A 144 -26.32 4.57 -3.47
C GLU A 144 -25.64 5.25 -2.26
N GLY A 145 -25.01 6.40 -2.49
CA GLY A 145 -24.26 7.13 -1.45
C GLY A 145 -22.93 6.50 -1.02
N HIS A 146 -22.55 5.35 -1.59
CA HIS A 146 -21.29 4.67 -1.26
C HIS A 146 -20.20 4.92 -2.28
N ILE A 147 -18.96 4.76 -1.83
CA ILE A 147 -17.76 4.77 -2.65
C ILE A 147 -16.99 3.46 -2.48
N ILE A 148 -16.23 3.09 -3.51
CA ILE A 148 -15.33 1.94 -3.48
C ILE A 148 -14.13 2.28 -2.59
N TYR A 149 -13.81 1.37 -1.66
CA TYR A 149 -12.74 1.49 -0.69
C TYR A 149 -11.86 0.23 -0.66
N HIS A 150 -10.58 0.42 -0.35
CA HIS A 150 -9.59 -0.64 -0.16
C HIS A 150 -9.44 -0.94 1.33
N LYS A 151 -9.89 -2.12 1.78
CA LYS A 151 -9.96 -2.51 3.21
C LYS A 151 -8.60 -2.41 3.91
N ASN A 152 -7.52 -2.81 3.23
CA ASN A 152 -6.15 -2.74 3.73
C ASN A 152 -5.44 -1.39 3.49
N GLY A 153 -6.11 -0.39 2.91
CA GLY A 153 -5.52 0.91 2.57
C GLY A 153 -4.56 0.92 1.36
N ASN A 154 -4.14 -0.24 0.86
CA ASN A 154 -3.28 -0.33 -0.32
C ASN A 154 -4.10 -0.19 -1.62
N LYS A 155 -3.99 0.99 -2.25
CA LYS A 155 -4.68 1.34 -3.51
C LYS A 155 -4.20 0.55 -4.74
N ALA A 156 -3.07 -0.16 -4.64
CA ALA A 156 -2.59 -1.05 -5.69
C ALA A 156 -3.21 -2.46 -5.60
N ASN A 157 -3.59 -2.90 -4.40
CA ASN A 157 -4.24 -4.19 -4.19
C ASN A 157 -5.72 -4.11 -4.57
N ASN A 158 -6.05 -4.37 -5.83
CA ASN A 158 -7.42 -4.35 -6.34
C ASN A 158 -8.10 -5.72 -6.27
N HIS A 159 -7.65 -6.64 -5.40
CA HIS A 159 -8.31 -7.93 -5.20
C HIS A 159 -9.76 -7.75 -4.76
N VAL A 160 -10.67 -8.58 -5.28
CA VAL A 160 -12.10 -8.54 -4.97
C VAL A 160 -12.38 -8.49 -3.47
N ASP A 161 -11.71 -9.33 -2.68
CA ASP A 161 -11.90 -9.36 -1.22
C ASP A 161 -11.35 -8.14 -0.50
N ASN A 162 -10.38 -7.45 -1.10
CA ASN A 162 -9.84 -6.20 -0.56
C ASN A 162 -10.71 -4.99 -0.89
N LEU A 163 -11.61 -5.11 -1.87
CA LEU A 163 -12.54 -4.04 -2.25
C LEU A 163 -13.82 -4.14 -1.41
N GLY A 164 -14.37 -2.98 -1.08
CA GLY A 164 -15.63 -2.86 -0.36
C GLY A 164 -16.31 -1.52 -0.59
N PHE A 165 -17.44 -1.32 0.07
CA PHE A 165 -18.24 -0.10 -0.03
C PHE A 165 -18.29 0.61 1.31
N ILE A 166 -18.18 1.93 1.29
CA ILE A 166 -18.28 2.78 2.47
C ILE A 166 -19.00 4.07 2.08
N THR A 167 -19.81 4.63 2.98
CA THR A 167 -20.42 5.93 2.72
C THR A 167 -19.34 7.01 2.63
N LYS A 168 -19.60 8.05 1.82
CA LYS A 168 -18.66 9.17 1.68
C LYS A 168 -18.32 9.81 3.03
N GLN A 169 -19.32 9.95 3.91
CA GLN A 169 -19.15 10.51 5.26
C GLN A 169 -18.26 9.62 6.14
N ALA A 170 -18.51 8.31 6.19
CA ALA A 170 -17.70 7.40 6.98
C ALA A 170 -16.26 7.29 6.45
N PHE A 171 -16.05 7.37 5.14
CA PHE A 171 -14.72 7.42 4.55
C PHE A 171 -13.95 8.68 4.95
N LEU A 172 -14.59 9.85 4.86
CA LEU A 172 -13.99 11.12 5.28
C LEU A 172 -13.66 11.11 6.78
N TYR A 173 -14.58 10.61 7.61
CA TYR A 173 -14.33 10.44 9.04
C TYR A 173 -13.13 9.52 9.27
N ARG A 174 -13.06 8.36 8.61
CA ARG A 174 -11.96 7.41 8.77
C ARG A 174 -10.60 7.95 8.31
N GLU A 175 -10.54 8.63 7.16
CA GLU A 175 -9.32 9.29 6.69
C GLU A 175 -8.89 10.42 7.65
N ALA A 176 -9.85 11.22 8.14
CA ALA A 176 -9.58 12.24 9.14
C ALA A 176 -9.10 11.61 10.46
N THR A 177 -9.79 10.60 10.99
CA THR A 177 -9.38 9.87 12.20
C THR A 177 -7.99 9.28 12.05
N SER A 178 -7.65 8.70 10.89
CA SER A 178 -6.31 8.16 10.66
C SER A 178 -5.22 9.25 10.61
N LEU A 179 -5.55 10.47 10.20
CA LEU A 179 -4.67 11.65 10.28
C LEU A 179 -4.64 12.29 11.68
N LEU A 180 -5.69 12.06 12.49
CA LEU A 180 -5.86 12.60 13.84
C LEU A 180 -5.36 11.65 14.94
N LYS A 181 -5.18 10.36 14.64
CA LYS A 181 -4.50 9.41 15.51
C LYS A 181 -3.03 9.80 15.60
N LYS A 182 -2.69 10.55 16.64
CA LYS A 182 -1.32 10.90 17.01
C LYS A 182 -0.77 9.84 17.96
N PRO A 183 0.28 9.09 17.58
CA PRO A 183 0.88 8.11 18.45
C PRO A 183 1.47 8.75 19.70
N VAL A 184 1.35 8.05 20.82
CA VAL A 184 1.77 8.50 22.15
C VAL A 184 2.73 7.47 22.73
N VAL A 185 3.83 7.95 23.28
CA VAL A 185 4.87 7.14 23.92
C VAL A 185 4.72 7.27 25.43
N GLN A 186 4.73 6.13 26.12
CA GLN A 186 4.80 6.01 27.57
C GLN A 186 6.26 5.75 27.96
N MET A 187 6.79 6.58 28.85
CA MET A 187 8.19 6.51 29.28
C MET A 187 8.26 6.39 30.80
N ASP A 188 9.22 5.62 31.27
CA ASP A 188 9.49 5.49 32.70
C ASP A 188 10.01 6.82 33.25
N GLU A 189 9.42 7.29 34.35
CA GLU A 189 9.71 8.61 34.92
C GLU A 189 11.15 8.75 35.43
N LYS A 190 11.77 7.65 35.87
CA LYS A 190 13.09 7.68 36.52
C LYS A 190 14.23 7.45 35.53
N THR A 191 14.02 6.55 34.59
CA THR A 191 15.03 6.09 33.64
C THR A 191 14.91 6.78 32.28
N GLY A 192 13.75 7.34 31.96
CA GLY A 192 13.48 7.93 30.64
C GLY A 192 13.40 6.91 29.52
N VAL A 193 13.36 5.61 29.84
CA VAL A 193 13.26 4.54 28.84
C VAL A 193 11.83 4.44 28.34
N ILE A 194 11.67 4.20 27.05
CA ILE A 194 10.37 3.91 26.43
C ILE A 194 9.85 2.59 26.99
N VAL A 195 8.69 2.64 27.64
CA VAL A 195 8.00 1.48 28.22
C VAL A 195 7.07 0.87 27.19
N GLU A 196 6.24 1.71 26.55
CA GLU A 196 5.23 1.27 25.60
C GLU A 196 4.91 2.39 24.59
N GLU A 197 4.47 2.02 23.39
CA GLU A 197 4.00 2.94 22.36
C GLU A 197 2.55 2.62 21.99
N TYR A 198 1.72 3.67 21.93
CA TYR A 198 0.31 3.53 21.63
C TYR A 198 -0.03 4.24 20.32
N PRO A 199 -0.81 3.61 19.41
CA PRO A 199 -1.25 4.24 18.17
C PRO A 199 -2.10 5.50 18.34
N SER A 200 -2.67 5.75 19.53
CA SER A 200 -3.41 6.97 19.85
C SER A 200 -3.55 7.20 21.35
N LEU A 201 -3.87 8.45 21.74
CA LEU A 201 -4.24 8.83 23.10
C LEU A 201 -5.35 7.96 23.71
N ILE A 202 -6.38 7.61 22.92
CA ILE A 202 -7.50 6.78 23.38
C ILE A 202 -7.02 5.38 23.76
N GLU A 203 -6.15 4.80 22.93
CA GLU A 203 -5.60 3.46 23.18
C GLU A 203 -4.67 3.47 24.40
N ALA A 204 -3.83 4.51 24.55
CA ALA A 204 -3.03 4.73 25.75
C ALA A 204 -3.90 4.85 27.01
N ALA A 205 -4.94 5.69 26.97
CA ALA A 205 -5.85 5.92 28.09
C ALA A 205 -6.56 4.62 28.49
N LYS A 206 -7.06 3.86 27.51
CA LYS A 206 -7.74 2.59 27.75
C LYS A 206 -6.81 1.53 28.36
N ALA A 207 -5.60 1.39 27.83
CA ALA A 207 -4.62 0.41 28.32
C ALA A 207 -4.13 0.74 29.74
N ASN A 208 -4.09 2.03 30.09
CA ASN A 208 -3.61 2.51 31.39
C ASN A 208 -4.75 2.85 32.36
N PHE A 209 -5.99 2.45 32.05
CA PHE A 209 -7.17 2.70 32.87
C PHE A 209 -7.33 4.17 33.29
N ALA A 210 -7.00 5.09 32.36
CA ALA A 210 -7.00 6.53 32.58
C ALA A 210 -7.95 7.23 31.60
N ASP A 211 -8.24 8.50 31.89
CA ASP A 211 -8.99 9.37 30.98
C ASP A 211 -8.06 10.00 29.93
N GLU A 212 -8.53 10.12 28.69
CA GLU A 212 -7.77 10.71 27.57
C GLU A 212 -7.25 12.12 27.92
N SER A 213 -8.08 12.93 28.60
CA SER A 213 -7.72 14.29 28.98
C SER A 213 -6.58 14.34 30.00
N THR A 214 -6.42 13.28 30.81
CA THR A 214 -5.35 13.18 31.80
C THR A 214 -4.01 13.04 31.11
N ILE A 215 -3.91 12.12 30.16
CA ILE A 215 -2.68 11.88 29.38
C ILE A 215 -2.41 13.09 28.46
N GLN A 216 -3.43 13.62 27.77
CA GLN A 216 -3.25 14.77 26.89
C GLN A 216 -2.71 16.00 27.66
N ARG A 217 -3.22 16.25 28.86
CA ARG A 217 -2.76 17.36 29.71
C ARG A 217 -1.34 17.11 30.22
N ALA A 218 -0.99 15.86 30.52
CA ALA A 218 0.37 15.48 30.92
C ALA A 218 1.39 15.83 29.84
N ILE A 219 1.10 15.45 28.58
CA ILE A 219 1.94 15.79 27.42
C ILE A 219 2.05 17.32 27.25
N LYS A 220 0.91 18.04 27.24
CA LYS A 220 0.88 19.50 27.02
C LYS A 220 1.62 20.29 28.10
N GLN A 221 1.57 19.83 29.35
CA GLN A 221 2.18 20.50 30.50
C GLN A 221 3.57 19.94 30.82
N ASN A 222 4.07 19.00 30.00
CA ASN A 222 5.32 18.29 30.20
C ASN A 222 5.50 17.80 31.65
N ARG A 223 4.49 17.10 32.16
CA ARG A 223 4.47 16.58 33.53
C ARG A 223 4.12 15.10 33.56
N PRO A 224 4.59 14.35 34.58
CA PRO A 224 4.20 12.97 34.74
C PRO A 224 2.69 12.87 35.03
N ALA A 225 2.09 11.79 34.56
CA ALA A 225 0.74 11.38 34.92
C ALA A 225 0.72 9.86 35.04
N ILE A 226 -0.10 9.35 35.97
CA ILE A 226 -0.27 7.91 36.21
C ILE A 226 1.06 7.14 36.39
N GLY A 227 2.09 7.81 36.92
CA GLY A 227 3.42 7.23 37.17
C GLY A 227 4.35 7.19 35.95
N PHE A 228 3.99 7.84 34.85
CA PHE A 228 4.76 7.84 33.61
C PHE A 228 4.90 9.24 33.01
N ILE A 229 5.94 9.42 32.21
CA ILE A 229 6.08 10.56 31.31
C ILE A 229 5.41 10.18 29.99
N TRP A 230 4.64 11.12 29.44
CA TRP A 230 3.91 10.93 28.19
C TRP A 230 4.41 11.93 27.17
N LYS A 231 4.76 11.45 25.98
CA LYS A 231 5.18 12.31 24.85
C LYS A 231 4.48 11.88 23.58
N TRP A 232 4.31 12.82 22.64
CA TRP A 232 4.02 12.44 21.27
C TRP A 232 5.25 11.74 20.67
N GLU A 233 5.04 10.75 19.80
CA GLU A 233 6.14 10.06 19.10
C GLU A 233 7.07 11.05 18.38
N GLU A 234 6.51 12.09 17.75
CA GLU A 234 7.27 13.16 17.08
C GLU A 234 8.25 13.87 18.03
N GLN A 235 7.84 14.15 19.29
CA GLN A 235 8.72 14.79 20.28
C GLN A 235 9.89 13.89 20.68
N VAL A 236 9.65 12.57 20.77
CA VAL A 236 10.70 11.60 21.11
C VAL A 236 11.68 11.46 19.95
N VAL A 237 11.18 11.41 18.71
CA VAL A 237 12.00 11.34 17.50
C VAL A 237 12.87 12.60 17.35
N ASP A 238 12.31 13.78 17.56
CA ASP A 238 13.07 15.03 17.52
C ASP A 238 14.17 15.06 18.61
N GLU A 239 13.86 14.62 19.83
CA GLU A 239 14.86 14.52 20.91
C GLU A 239 15.98 13.55 20.59
N LEU A 240 15.69 12.43 19.92
CA LEU A 240 16.72 11.46 19.51
C LEU A 240 17.58 11.93 18.33
N LEU A 241 17.00 12.71 17.40
CA LEU A 241 17.71 13.22 16.22
C LEU A 241 18.53 14.48 16.49
N TYR A 242 18.18 15.24 17.53
CA TYR A 242 18.80 16.51 17.89
C TYR A 242 19.41 16.54 19.31
N ALA A 243 19.57 15.38 19.95
CA ALA A 243 20.44 15.25 21.11
C ALA A 243 21.91 15.26 20.65
N ASP A 244 22.66 16.28 21.07
CA ASP A 244 24.12 16.40 20.89
C ASP A 244 24.89 15.25 21.58
#